data_AF-A0A8I1X1P6-F1
#
_entry.id   AF-A0A8I1X1P6-F1
#
_cell.length_a   1.000
_cell.length_b   1.000
_cell.length_c   1.000
_cell.angle_alpha   90.00
_cell.angle_beta   90.00
_cell.angle_gamma   90.00
#
_symmetry.space_group_name_H-M   'P 1'
#
loop_
_entity.id
_entity.type
_entity.pdbx_description
1 polymer ?
#
loop_
_entity_poly.entity_id
_entity_poly.type
_entity_poly.pdbx_seq_one_letter_code
_entity_poly.pdbx_strand_id
1 'polypeptide(L)'
;ALKDIFITEGIRTTCASKILANFIPPYDGTAVRKLKEQGAVIVGKLNMDEFAMGSSNENSAHGPVRNPWNMECVPGGSSGGSAACVAARQVPASLGTDTGGSIRQPASHCGVVGLKPTYGRVSRYGVIAFALSLDQVGPVARNVRDCGIMLQAVAGHDPADSTSVDIPVPDYLAELEGGVKGMKIGLPQEYFVAGLDPEVKQAVEQVVEQYRELGAEIVDVSLPHTRFAVSCYYLIATAEASSNLARYDGVRFGERVDPGKGLIDMYTATRSQGFGDEVKRRIMLGTYALSSGYYDAYYLKAQKVRTLIRNDFLSAFNEVDCILTPVAPTPAFALGDKTADPLQMYLSDIFTLSANLAGI
;
A
#
# COMPACT_ATOMS: atom_id res chain seq x y z
N ALA A 1 -12.81 -3.39 10.58
CA ALA A 1 -12.44 -4.65 9.88
C ALA A 1 -10.98 -4.59 9.42
N LEU A 2 -10.34 -5.71 9.07
CA LEU A 2 -8.89 -5.76 8.79
C LEU A 2 -8.62 -6.36 7.41
N LYS A 3 -7.73 -5.76 6.59
CA LYS A 3 -7.19 -6.41 5.38
C LYS A 3 -6.68 -7.82 5.69
N ASP A 4 -6.86 -8.77 4.78
CA ASP A 4 -6.49 -10.18 5.03
C ASP A 4 -4.98 -10.48 4.98
N ILE A 5 -4.17 -9.50 5.37
CA ILE A 5 -2.72 -9.55 5.53
C ILE A 5 -2.29 -9.45 7.00
N PHE A 6 -3.20 -8.97 7.86
CA PHE A 6 -3.00 -8.86 9.29
C PHE A 6 -3.16 -10.23 9.93
N ILE A 7 -2.11 -10.69 10.61
CA ILE A 7 -2.12 -11.87 11.45
C ILE A 7 -3.04 -11.62 12.64
N THR A 8 -4.06 -12.45 12.77
CA THR A 8 -5.09 -12.35 13.82
C THR A 8 -5.31 -13.72 14.41
N GLU A 9 -4.97 -13.89 15.69
CA GLU A 9 -4.98 -15.18 16.37
C GLU A 9 -6.35 -15.86 16.25
N GLY A 10 -6.35 -17.12 15.83
CA GLY A 10 -7.57 -17.91 15.68
C GLY A 10 -8.46 -17.53 14.49
N ILE A 11 -8.11 -16.49 13.71
CA ILE A 11 -8.85 -16.06 12.53
C ILE A 11 -8.01 -16.30 11.27
N ARG A 12 -8.59 -17.06 10.34
CA ARG A 12 -7.98 -17.40 9.06
C ARG A 12 -7.39 -16.17 8.36
N THR A 13 -6.15 -16.27 7.91
CA THR A 13 -5.41 -15.19 7.22
C THR A 13 -4.82 -15.74 5.94
N THR A 14 -5.35 -15.33 4.78
CA THR A 14 -5.01 -15.98 3.50
C THR A 14 -4.22 -15.10 2.55
N CYS A 15 -4.08 -13.80 2.81
CA CYS A 15 -3.53 -12.82 1.87
C CYS A 15 -4.19 -12.89 0.48
N ALA A 16 -5.49 -13.23 0.44
CA ALA A 16 -6.23 -13.51 -0.78
C ALA A 16 -5.54 -14.53 -1.73
N SER A 17 -4.75 -15.46 -1.18
CA SER A 17 -3.99 -16.48 -1.93
C SER A 17 -4.47 -17.89 -1.62
N LYS A 18 -4.32 -18.78 -2.60
CA LYS A 18 -4.56 -20.22 -2.42
C LYS A 18 -3.51 -20.84 -1.50
N ILE A 19 -2.26 -20.38 -1.53
CA ILE A 19 -1.17 -20.98 -0.74
C ILE A 19 -1.38 -20.85 0.77
N LEU A 20 -2.20 -19.89 1.22
CA LEU A 20 -2.57 -19.68 2.62
C LEU A 20 -4.08 -19.89 2.86
N ALA A 21 -4.80 -20.58 1.95
CA ALA A 21 -6.25 -20.70 1.99
C ALA A 21 -6.81 -21.24 3.31
N ASN A 22 -6.03 -22.05 4.03
CA ASN A 22 -6.40 -22.67 5.31
C ASN A 22 -5.51 -22.23 6.50
N PHE A 23 -4.69 -21.17 6.33
CA PHE A 23 -3.78 -20.73 7.38
C PHE A 23 -4.52 -20.01 8.53
N ILE A 24 -4.44 -20.58 9.74
CA ILE A 24 -4.91 -19.96 10.98
C ILE A 24 -3.67 -19.63 11.81
N PRO A 25 -3.33 -18.34 12.00
CA PRO A 25 -2.12 -17.96 12.71
C PRO A 25 -2.26 -18.16 14.23
N PRO A 26 -1.15 -18.49 14.92
CA PRO A 26 -1.14 -18.77 16.36
C PRO A 26 -0.85 -17.54 17.23
N TYR A 27 -0.94 -16.32 16.68
CA TYR A 27 -0.65 -15.07 17.40
C TYR A 27 -1.38 -13.88 16.75
N ASP A 28 -1.41 -12.75 17.44
CA ASP A 28 -1.84 -11.45 16.89
C ASP A 28 -0.65 -10.60 16.46
N GLY A 29 -0.77 -9.95 15.30
CA GLY A 29 0.13 -8.85 14.96
C GLY A 29 -0.08 -7.63 15.85
N THR A 30 0.91 -6.75 15.92
CA THR A 30 0.91 -5.64 16.89
C THR A 30 -0.25 -4.67 16.69
N ALA A 31 -0.59 -4.31 15.45
CA ALA A 31 -1.74 -3.45 15.18
C ALA A 31 -3.06 -4.11 15.62
N VAL A 32 -3.19 -5.43 15.45
CA VAL A 32 -4.36 -6.21 15.86
C VAL A 32 -4.46 -6.25 17.39
N ARG A 33 -3.36 -6.56 18.07
CA ARG A 33 -3.25 -6.58 19.53
C ARG A 33 -3.63 -5.22 20.13
N LYS A 34 -3.05 -4.11 19.65
CA LYS A 34 -3.38 -2.75 20.12
C LYS A 34 -4.86 -2.41 19.98
N LEU A 35 -5.48 -2.79 18.86
CA LEU A 35 -6.92 -2.59 18.65
C LEU A 35 -7.75 -3.41 19.66
N LYS A 36 -7.41 -4.68 19.88
CA LYS A 36 -8.10 -5.54 20.86
C LYS A 36 -7.94 -5.01 22.29
N GLU A 37 -6.75 -4.58 22.68
CA GLU A 37 -6.46 -3.98 24.00
C GLU A 37 -7.31 -2.72 24.26
N GLN A 38 -7.66 -1.98 23.22
CA GLN A 38 -8.55 -0.81 23.28
C GLN A 38 -10.04 -1.15 23.12
N GLY A 39 -10.39 -2.44 23.11
CA GLY A 39 -11.79 -2.90 23.04
C GLY A 39 -12.42 -2.81 21.63
N ALA A 40 -11.62 -2.65 20.58
CA ALA A 40 -12.15 -2.63 19.21
C ALA A 40 -12.67 -4.01 18.78
N VAL A 41 -13.87 -4.03 18.19
CA VAL A 41 -14.48 -5.26 17.66
C VAL A 41 -13.99 -5.51 16.22
N ILE A 42 -13.30 -6.63 16.01
CA ILE A 42 -12.84 -7.05 14.69
C ILE A 42 -13.98 -7.78 13.97
N VAL A 43 -14.71 -7.06 13.11
CA VAL A 43 -15.86 -7.58 12.35
C VAL A 43 -15.49 -8.70 11.38
N GLY A 44 -14.28 -8.70 10.82
CA GLY A 44 -13.82 -9.72 9.88
C GLY A 44 -12.59 -9.32 9.08
N LYS A 45 -12.18 -10.22 8.19
CA LYS A 45 -11.07 -10.03 7.25
C LYS A 45 -11.60 -9.52 5.90
N LEU A 46 -10.86 -8.61 5.29
CA LEU A 46 -11.24 -7.90 4.07
C LEU A 46 -10.38 -8.37 2.90
N ASN A 47 -11.02 -8.54 1.75
CA ASN A 47 -10.36 -8.99 0.53
C ASN A 47 -9.30 -7.98 0.05
N MET A 48 -8.34 -8.48 -0.74
CA MET A 48 -7.18 -7.74 -1.24
C MET A 48 -6.62 -8.39 -2.51
N ASP A 49 -5.74 -7.71 -3.24
CA ASP A 49 -4.90 -8.41 -4.23
C ASP A 49 -4.02 -9.44 -3.53
N GLU A 50 -3.78 -10.56 -4.22
CA GLU A 50 -2.96 -11.65 -3.71
C GLU A 50 -1.58 -11.13 -3.23
N PHE A 51 -1.25 -11.40 -1.96
CA PHE A 51 -0.01 -10.92 -1.32
C PHE A 51 0.25 -9.40 -1.46
N ALA A 52 -0.81 -8.60 -1.54
CA ALA A 52 -0.76 -7.15 -1.72
C ALA A 52 -0.20 -6.70 -3.09
N MET A 53 -0.15 -7.60 -4.08
CA MET A 53 0.44 -7.36 -5.39
C MET A 53 -0.64 -7.05 -6.45
N GLY A 54 -0.99 -5.77 -6.57
CA GLY A 54 -1.94 -5.28 -7.56
C GLY A 54 -2.54 -3.93 -7.16
N SER A 55 -3.26 -3.32 -8.09
CA SER A 55 -3.84 -1.97 -7.95
C SER A 55 -5.33 -1.94 -8.32
N SER A 56 -6.00 -3.11 -8.31
CA SER A 56 -7.43 -3.25 -8.67
C SER A 56 -8.23 -4.25 -7.83
N ASN A 57 -7.60 -5.05 -6.97
CA ASN A 57 -8.20 -6.18 -6.25
C ASN A 57 -8.60 -7.38 -7.15
N GLU A 58 -8.28 -7.36 -8.44
CA GLU A 58 -8.66 -8.43 -9.38
C GLU A 58 -7.82 -9.69 -9.22
N ASN A 59 -6.62 -9.59 -8.63
CA ASN A 59 -5.74 -10.74 -8.43
C ASN A 59 -6.16 -11.63 -7.24
N SER A 60 -7.23 -11.28 -6.51
CA SER A 60 -7.70 -12.08 -5.38
C SER A 60 -8.10 -13.49 -5.81
N ALA A 61 -7.58 -14.51 -5.13
CA ALA A 61 -8.00 -15.89 -5.32
C ALA A 61 -9.47 -16.14 -4.92
N HIS A 62 -10.10 -15.21 -4.19
CA HIS A 62 -11.50 -15.27 -3.77
C HIS A 62 -12.44 -14.52 -4.72
N GLY A 63 -11.91 -13.92 -5.78
CA GLY A 63 -12.64 -13.10 -6.74
C GLY A 63 -12.55 -11.60 -6.47
N PRO A 64 -12.87 -10.76 -7.48
CA PRO A 64 -12.68 -9.32 -7.41
C PRO A 64 -13.68 -8.65 -6.46
N VAL A 65 -13.21 -7.64 -5.74
CA VAL A 65 -14.07 -6.67 -5.05
C VAL A 65 -14.61 -5.68 -6.07
N ARG A 66 -15.83 -5.18 -5.87
CA ARG A 66 -16.46 -4.17 -6.73
C ARG A 66 -16.51 -2.82 -6.02
N ASN A 67 -16.41 -1.73 -6.77
CA ASN A 67 -16.49 -0.38 -6.22
C ASN A 67 -17.94 -0.04 -5.79
N PRO A 68 -18.18 0.43 -4.55
CA PRO A 68 -19.53 0.79 -4.10
C PRO A 68 -20.20 1.94 -4.87
N TRP A 69 -19.42 2.78 -5.56
CA TRP A 69 -19.96 3.88 -6.38
C TRP A 69 -20.34 3.45 -7.79
N ASN A 70 -19.68 2.44 -8.33
CA ASN A 70 -20.03 1.79 -9.59
C ASN A 70 -19.56 0.33 -9.56
N MET A 71 -20.50 -0.61 -9.55
CA MET A 71 -20.20 -2.04 -9.41
C MET A 71 -19.48 -2.65 -10.62
N GLU A 72 -19.40 -1.92 -11.74
CA GLU A 72 -18.60 -2.29 -12.92
C GLU A 72 -17.14 -1.85 -12.81
N CYS A 73 -16.81 -0.99 -11.85
CA CYS A 73 -15.47 -0.44 -11.63
C CYS A 73 -14.71 -1.15 -10.51
N VAL A 74 -13.39 -1.04 -10.58
CA VAL A 74 -12.47 -1.50 -9.55
C VAL A 74 -12.53 -0.60 -8.30
N PRO A 75 -12.38 -1.14 -7.09
CA PRO A 75 -12.25 -0.35 -5.86
C PRO A 75 -10.81 0.16 -5.64
N GLY A 76 -9.91 -0.11 -6.59
CA GLY A 76 -8.47 0.05 -6.43
C GLY A 76 -7.81 -1.14 -5.73
N GLY A 77 -6.49 -1.08 -5.54
CA GLY A 77 -5.72 -2.15 -4.88
C GLY A 77 -4.42 -1.67 -4.23
N SER A 78 -3.81 -2.48 -3.37
CA SER A 78 -4.24 -3.83 -2.99
C SER A 78 -5.22 -3.88 -1.82
N SER A 79 -5.52 -2.77 -1.16
CA SER A 79 -6.50 -2.72 -0.05
C SER A 79 -7.93 -2.41 -0.53
N GLY A 80 -8.32 -2.90 -1.71
CA GLY A 80 -9.63 -2.63 -2.32
C GLY A 80 -10.81 -2.98 -1.41
N GLY A 81 -10.80 -4.16 -0.78
CA GLY A 81 -11.82 -4.54 0.22
C GLY A 81 -11.86 -3.61 1.43
N SER A 82 -10.74 -3.00 1.82
CA SER A 82 -10.67 -2.08 2.96
C SER A 82 -11.31 -0.74 2.67
N ALA A 83 -11.12 -0.22 1.46
CA ALA A 83 -11.78 1.01 1.02
C ALA A 83 -13.27 0.77 0.71
N ALA A 84 -13.59 -0.30 -0.03
CA ALA A 84 -14.95 -0.64 -0.42
C ALA A 84 -15.88 -0.87 0.78
N CYS A 85 -15.45 -1.58 1.83
CA CYS A 85 -16.32 -1.83 2.99
C CYS A 85 -16.63 -0.55 3.78
N VAL A 86 -15.69 0.41 3.83
CA VAL A 86 -15.88 1.70 4.50
C VAL A 86 -16.80 2.60 3.67
N ALA A 87 -16.58 2.67 2.36
CA ALA A 87 -17.43 3.42 1.43
C ALA A 87 -18.87 2.89 1.42
N ALA A 88 -19.04 1.56 1.43
CA ALA A 88 -20.33 0.88 1.55
C ALA A 88 -20.94 0.94 2.97
N ARG A 89 -20.29 1.64 3.92
CA ARG A 89 -20.76 1.83 5.31
C ARG A 89 -20.99 0.53 6.08
N GLN A 90 -20.29 -0.55 5.72
CA GLN A 90 -20.35 -1.83 6.43
C GLN A 90 -19.59 -1.76 7.77
N VAL A 91 -18.56 -0.93 7.83
CA VAL A 91 -17.78 -0.64 9.05
C VAL A 91 -17.42 0.85 9.09
N PRO A 92 -17.22 1.45 10.29
CA PRO A 92 -16.82 2.85 10.39
C PRO A 92 -15.37 3.09 9.93
N ALA A 93 -14.50 2.10 10.13
CA ALA A 93 -13.11 2.14 9.72
C ALA A 93 -12.53 0.74 9.47
N SER A 94 -11.43 0.70 8.73
CA SER A 94 -10.64 -0.49 8.46
C SER A 94 -9.14 -0.20 8.55
N LEU A 95 -8.32 -1.25 8.61
CA LEU A 95 -6.89 -1.16 8.38
C LEU A 95 -6.53 -1.80 7.04
N GLY A 96 -5.68 -1.11 6.28
CA GLY A 96 -5.04 -1.61 5.08
C GLY A 96 -3.51 -1.61 5.20
N THR A 97 -2.84 -1.96 4.11
CA THR A 97 -1.38 -1.82 3.98
C THR A 97 -1.03 -1.13 2.68
N ASP A 98 -0.01 -0.28 2.71
CA ASP A 98 0.44 0.54 1.59
C ASP A 98 1.93 0.28 1.34
N THR A 99 2.25 -0.32 0.20
CA THR A 99 3.62 -0.57 -0.24
C THR A 99 4.03 0.37 -1.38
N GLY A 100 3.07 0.78 -2.20
CA GLY A 100 3.26 1.70 -3.33
C GLY A 100 2.05 2.59 -3.62
N GLY A 101 1.13 2.74 -2.68
CA GLY A 101 -0.18 3.39 -2.90
C GLY A 101 -1.36 2.56 -2.44
N SER A 102 -1.12 1.35 -1.93
CA SER A 102 -2.18 0.36 -1.69
C SER A 102 -3.18 0.71 -0.58
N ILE A 103 -3.06 1.84 0.11
CA ILE A 103 -4.13 2.44 0.93
C ILE A 103 -4.71 3.66 0.22
N ARG A 104 -3.84 4.56 -0.27
CA ARG A 104 -4.23 5.85 -0.84
C ARG A 104 -5.01 5.71 -2.14
N GLN A 105 -4.57 4.86 -3.06
CA GLN A 105 -5.24 4.63 -4.35
C GLN A 105 -6.63 4.01 -4.18
N PRO A 106 -6.84 2.95 -3.36
CA PRO A 106 -8.18 2.46 -3.08
C PRO A 106 -9.08 3.50 -2.41
N ALA A 107 -8.51 4.30 -1.49
CA ALA A 107 -9.26 5.35 -0.82
C ALA A 107 -9.74 6.44 -1.81
N SER A 108 -8.87 6.84 -2.74
CA SER A 108 -9.23 7.73 -3.85
C SER A 108 -10.34 7.13 -4.73
N HIS A 109 -10.18 5.87 -5.16
CA HIS A 109 -11.16 5.20 -6.03
C HIS A 109 -12.53 4.99 -5.37
N CYS A 110 -12.55 4.78 -4.05
CA CYS A 110 -13.79 4.55 -3.29
C CYS A 110 -14.32 5.82 -2.60
N GLY A 111 -13.71 7.00 -2.79
CA GLY A 111 -14.15 8.25 -2.18
C GLY A 111 -14.15 8.23 -0.64
N VAL A 112 -13.09 7.68 -0.03
CA VAL A 112 -12.90 7.62 1.43
C VAL A 112 -11.53 8.19 1.82
N VAL A 113 -11.28 8.38 3.12
CA VAL A 113 -10.00 8.86 3.63
C VAL A 113 -9.09 7.67 3.93
N GLY A 114 -7.93 7.60 3.29
CA GLY A 114 -6.91 6.59 3.55
C GLY A 114 -5.56 7.25 3.84
N LEU A 115 -4.91 6.82 4.92
CA LEU A 115 -3.65 7.39 5.36
C LEU A 115 -2.57 6.32 5.44
N LYS A 116 -1.45 6.54 4.75
CA LYS A 116 -0.20 5.80 5.00
C LYS A 116 0.67 6.67 5.91
N PRO A 117 0.94 6.28 7.16
CA PRO A 117 1.82 7.05 8.04
C PRO A 117 3.30 6.91 7.61
N THR A 118 4.17 7.70 8.23
CA THR A 118 5.63 7.60 8.05
C THR A 118 6.13 6.17 8.26
N TYR A 119 7.13 5.74 7.49
CA TYR A 119 7.74 4.43 7.68
C TYR A 119 8.29 4.28 9.11
N GLY A 120 8.00 3.16 9.75
CA GLY A 120 8.30 2.91 11.16
C GLY A 120 7.33 3.49 12.21
N ARG A 121 6.31 4.28 11.82
CA ARG A 121 5.30 4.83 12.76
C ARG A 121 4.36 3.77 13.34
N VAL A 122 3.96 2.80 12.52
CA VAL A 122 3.15 1.65 12.93
C VAL A 122 3.99 0.40 12.75
N SER A 123 3.92 -0.52 13.73
CA SER A 123 4.64 -1.78 13.67
C SER A 123 4.16 -2.66 12.52
N ARG A 124 5.11 -3.36 11.90
CA ARG A 124 4.88 -4.36 10.86
C ARG A 124 4.91 -5.79 11.42
N TYR A 125 5.11 -5.96 12.72
CA TYR A 125 5.03 -7.27 13.36
C TYR A 125 3.62 -7.87 13.20
N GLY A 126 3.54 -9.06 12.61
CA GLY A 126 2.29 -9.72 12.25
C GLY A 126 1.56 -9.09 11.05
N VAL A 127 2.27 -8.34 10.21
CA VAL A 127 1.85 -8.04 8.85
C VAL A 127 2.60 -8.97 7.91
N ILE A 128 1.89 -9.73 7.08
CA ILE A 128 2.55 -10.58 6.09
C ILE A 128 3.26 -9.68 5.06
N ALA A 129 4.59 -9.80 5.00
CA ALA A 129 5.44 -8.89 4.23
C ALA A 129 5.29 -9.07 2.71
N PHE A 130 5.22 -7.95 2.00
CA PHE A 130 5.45 -7.84 0.57
C PHE A 130 6.85 -7.27 0.32
N ALA A 131 7.06 -5.99 0.60
CA ALA A 131 8.37 -5.33 0.51
C ALA A 131 8.68 -4.61 1.82
N LEU A 132 9.52 -5.22 2.65
CA LEU A 132 9.76 -4.79 4.03
C LEU A 132 10.24 -3.34 4.13
N SER A 133 11.02 -2.84 3.18
CA SER A 133 11.51 -1.45 3.23
C SER A 133 10.48 -0.40 2.78
N LEU A 134 9.27 -0.82 2.38
CA LEU A 134 8.23 0.02 1.79
C LEU A 134 6.85 -0.17 2.44
N ASP A 135 6.57 -1.37 2.95
CA ASP A 135 5.31 -1.75 3.57
C ASP A 135 5.00 -0.86 4.77
N GLN A 136 3.79 -0.32 4.82
CA GLN A 136 3.31 0.33 6.02
C GLN A 136 1.82 0.09 6.28
N VAL A 137 1.48 -0.08 7.56
CA VAL A 137 0.10 -0.20 8.04
C VAL A 137 -0.54 1.17 8.11
N GLY A 138 -1.79 1.29 7.68
CA GLY A 138 -2.52 2.55 7.78
C GLY A 138 -4.03 2.39 7.81
N PRO A 139 -4.73 3.38 8.37
CA PRO A 139 -6.18 3.35 8.46
C PRO A 139 -6.89 3.81 7.18
N VAL A 140 -8.13 3.32 7.03
CA VAL A 140 -9.11 3.82 6.07
C VAL A 140 -10.40 4.12 6.83
N ALA A 141 -10.96 5.31 6.65
CA ALA A 141 -12.17 5.76 7.31
C ALA A 141 -12.97 6.73 6.42
N ARG A 142 -14.20 7.08 6.81
CA ARG A 142 -15.06 7.98 6.02
C ARG A 142 -14.69 9.47 6.15
N ASN A 143 -13.94 9.84 7.18
CA ASN A 143 -13.53 11.20 7.45
C ASN A 143 -12.14 11.24 8.09
N VAL A 144 -11.52 12.42 8.09
CA VAL A 144 -10.16 12.65 8.59
C VAL A 144 -10.03 12.37 10.08
N ARG A 145 -11.04 12.74 10.88
CA ARG A 145 -11.05 12.53 12.33
C ARG A 145 -10.98 11.05 12.70
N ASP A 146 -11.85 10.22 12.11
CA ASP A 146 -11.87 8.77 12.35
C ASP A 146 -10.57 8.10 11.85
N CYS A 147 -9.98 8.62 10.77
CA CYS A 147 -8.68 8.18 10.29
C CYS A 147 -7.57 8.47 11.32
N GLY A 148 -7.58 9.67 11.92
CA GLY A 148 -6.69 10.07 13.01
C GLY A 148 -6.85 9.22 14.27
N ILE A 149 -8.09 8.94 14.69
CA ILE A 149 -8.40 8.05 15.83
C ILE A 149 -7.77 6.67 15.60
N MET A 150 -7.99 6.10 14.41
CA MET A 150 -7.48 4.79 14.07
C MET A 150 -5.96 4.76 14.00
N LEU A 151 -5.32 5.81 13.46
CA LEU A 151 -3.85 5.90 13.45
C LEU A 151 -3.32 5.96 14.88
N GLN A 152 -3.90 6.81 15.74
CA GLN A 152 -3.50 6.94 17.14
C GLN A 152 -3.56 5.61 17.88
N ALA A 153 -4.60 4.81 17.61
CA ALA A 153 -4.80 3.52 18.23
C ALA A 153 -3.71 2.48 17.87
N VAL A 154 -3.08 2.56 16.69
CA VAL A 154 -2.11 1.54 16.23
C VAL A 154 -0.67 2.03 16.17
N ALA A 155 -0.45 3.34 16.11
CA ALA A 155 0.87 3.96 16.07
C ALA A 155 1.69 3.72 17.35
N GLY A 156 3.01 3.88 17.23
CA GLY A 156 3.96 3.83 18.33
C GLY A 156 4.89 2.62 18.27
N HIS A 157 6.02 2.76 18.97
CA HIS A 157 7.12 1.79 19.00
C HIS A 157 6.66 0.38 19.40
N ASP A 158 7.35 -0.61 18.86
CA ASP A 158 7.14 -2.02 19.13
C ASP A 158 8.49 -2.76 19.17
N PRO A 159 8.90 -3.32 20.32
CA PRO A 159 10.16 -4.05 20.42
C PRO A 159 10.20 -5.31 19.54
N ALA A 160 9.05 -5.83 19.09
CA ALA A 160 8.99 -6.96 18.16
C ALA A 160 9.27 -6.57 16.69
N ASP A 161 9.35 -5.27 16.38
CA ASP A 161 9.69 -4.74 15.06
C ASP A 161 10.90 -3.81 15.16
N SER A 162 12.07 -4.32 14.76
CA SER A 162 13.33 -3.56 14.76
C SER A 162 13.34 -2.34 13.84
N THR A 163 12.32 -2.16 12.99
CA THR A 163 12.16 -0.98 12.14
C THR A 163 11.13 0.01 12.66
N SER A 164 10.41 -0.34 13.74
CA SER A 164 9.51 0.59 14.41
C SER A 164 10.35 1.65 15.12
N VAL A 165 10.02 2.91 14.88
CA VAL A 165 10.83 4.02 15.37
C VAL A 165 10.34 4.41 16.77
N ASP A 166 11.28 4.52 17.72
CA ASP A 166 11.00 4.94 19.09
C ASP A 166 10.81 6.47 19.19
N ILE A 167 9.68 6.92 18.66
CA ILE A 167 9.22 8.32 18.74
C ILE A 167 7.82 8.30 19.35
N PRO A 168 7.53 9.14 20.36
CA PRO A 168 6.19 9.27 20.93
C PRO A 168 5.12 9.48 19.87
N VAL A 169 3.93 8.91 20.12
CA VAL A 169 2.76 9.14 19.27
C VAL A 169 2.18 10.50 19.66
N PRO A 170 2.14 11.49 18.74
CA PRO A 170 1.49 12.76 19.04
C PRO A 170 -0.02 12.57 19.15
N ASP A 171 -0.70 13.50 19.83
CA ASP A 171 -2.15 13.55 19.81
C ASP A 171 -2.62 14.08 18.45
N TYR A 172 -2.91 13.16 17.53
CA TYR A 172 -3.31 13.52 16.17
C TYR A 172 -4.63 14.30 16.13
N LEU A 173 -5.46 14.20 17.18
CA LEU A 173 -6.78 14.83 17.22
C LEU A 173 -6.71 16.29 17.67
N ALA A 174 -5.68 16.66 18.43
CA ALA A 174 -5.51 17.99 18.99
C ALA A 174 -5.35 19.08 17.92
N GLU A 175 -4.77 18.75 16.76
CA GLU A 175 -4.41 19.73 15.72
C GLU A 175 -5.35 19.72 14.50
N LEU A 176 -6.39 18.87 14.48
CA LEU A 176 -7.27 18.70 13.31
C LEU A 176 -8.02 19.97 12.90
N GLU A 177 -8.27 20.88 13.83
CA GLU A 177 -9.10 22.07 13.63
C GLU A 177 -8.27 23.35 13.43
N GLY A 178 -6.94 23.24 13.32
CA GLY A 178 -6.03 24.40 13.20
C GLY A 178 -6.14 25.18 11.89
N GLY A 179 -6.80 24.62 10.87
CA GLY A 179 -6.89 25.20 9.53
C GLY A 179 -5.54 25.24 8.80
N VAL A 180 -5.48 26.00 7.71
CA VAL A 180 -4.34 26.00 6.76
C VAL A 180 -3.81 27.40 6.43
N LYS A 181 -4.30 28.42 7.14
CA LYS A 181 -3.91 29.81 6.87
C LYS A 181 -2.42 30.00 7.13
N GLY A 182 -1.70 30.47 6.11
CA GLY A 182 -0.24 30.68 6.13
C GLY A 182 0.58 29.41 5.91
N MET A 183 -0.06 28.25 5.71
CA MET A 183 0.64 27.00 5.39
C MET A 183 1.13 27.05 3.94
N LYS A 184 2.38 26.65 3.71
CA LYS A 184 2.96 26.52 2.36
C LYS A 184 2.69 25.14 1.80
N ILE A 185 1.93 25.09 0.72
CA ILE A 185 1.56 23.86 0.02
C ILE A 185 2.31 23.79 -1.31
N GLY A 186 3.19 22.80 -1.42
CA GLY A 186 3.97 22.53 -2.62
C GLY A 186 3.17 21.84 -3.71
N LEU A 187 3.27 22.33 -4.95
CA LEU A 187 2.77 21.67 -6.15
C LEU A 187 3.94 21.19 -7.01
N PRO A 188 4.16 19.87 -7.12
CA PRO A 188 5.28 19.32 -7.88
C PRO A 188 4.98 19.39 -9.38
N GLN A 189 5.75 20.19 -10.12
CA GLN A 189 5.54 20.43 -11.54
C GLN A 189 5.50 19.13 -12.37
N GLU A 190 6.29 18.13 -11.97
CA GLU A 190 6.42 16.84 -12.66
C GLU A 190 5.17 15.96 -12.56
N TYR A 191 4.16 16.32 -11.75
CA TYR A 191 2.95 15.51 -11.56
C TYR A 191 1.79 15.99 -12.44
N PHE A 192 1.89 17.18 -13.02
CA PHE A 192 0.86 17.77 -13.89
C PHE A 192 1.21 17.56 -15.38
N VAL A 193 1.26 16.30 -15.79
CA VAL A 193 1.68 15.86 -17.14
C VAL A 193 0.49 15.57 -18.06
N ALA A 194 0.74 15.44 -19.36
CA ALA A 194 -0.28 15.16 -20.39
C ALA A 194 -1.04 13.83 -20.18
N GLY A 195 -0.52 12.90 -19.36
CA GLY A 195 -1.17 11.63 -19.05
C GLY A 195 -2.20 11.67 -17.91
N LEU A 196 -2.41 12.84 -17.28
CA LEU A 196 -3.41 13.03 -16.24
C LEU A 196 -4.79 13.20 -16.87
N ASP A 197 -5.79 12.45 -16.39
CA ASP A 197 -7.16 12.59 -16.84
C ASP A 197 -7.68 14.03 -16.63
N PRO A 198 -8.38 14.64 -17.61
CA PRO A 198 -8.86 16.00 -17.49
C PRO A 198 -9.77 16.25 -16.29
N GLU A 199 -10.61 15.30 -15.89
CA GLU A 199 -11.49 15.43 -14.72
C GLU A 199 -10.68 15.41 -13.42
N VAL A 200 -9.66 14.55 -13.34
CA VAL A 200 -8.74 14.51 -12.19
C VAL A 200 -7.95 15.81 -12.09
N LYS A 201 -7.42 16.29 -13.22
CA LYS A 201 -6.71 17.57 -13.29
C LYS A 201 -7.59 18.71 -12.78
N GLN A 202 -8.81 18.81 -13.30
CA GLN A 202 -9.77 19.84 -12.90
C GLN A 202 -10.11 19.76 -11.41
N ALA A 203 -10.32 18.55 -10.87
CA ALA A 203 -10.61 18.36 -9.45
C ALA A 203 -9.45 18.82 -8.55
N VAL A 204 -8.20 18.52 -8.93
CA VAL A 204 -7.02 18.97 -8.18
C VAL A 204 -6.88 20.49 -8.26
N GLU A 205 -7.06 21.09 -9.45
CA GLU A 205 -7.02 22.55 -9.61
C GLU A 205 -8.08 23.23 -8.72
N GLN A 206 -9.29 22.70 -8.64
CA GLN A 206 -10.33 23.21 -7.73
C GLN A 206 -9.92 23.12 -6.25
N VAL A 207 -9.27 22.03 -5.84
CA VAL A 207 -8.76 21.86 -4.47
C VAL A 207 -7.63 22.87 -4.17
N VAL A 208 -6.75 23.14 -5.13
CA VAL A 208 -5.70 24.16 -5.02
C VAL A 208 -6.31 25.54 -4.79
N GLU A 209 -7.33 25.91 -5.57
CA GLU A 209 -8.04 27.18 -5.38
C GLU A 209 -8.70 27.27 -4.00
N GLN A 210 -9.37 26.20 -3.54
CA GLN A 210 -9.97 26.17 -2.21
C GLN A 210 -8.93 26.38 -1.10
N TYR A 211 -7.75 25.75 -1.19
CA TYR A 211 -6.68 25.98 -0.23
C TYR A 211 -6.18 27.43 -0.24
N ARG A 212 -6.10 28.06 -1.41
CA ARG A 212 -5.75 29.49 -1.53
C ARG A 212 -6.81 30.38 -0.87
N GLU A 213 -8.10 30.10 -1.08
CA GLU A 213 -9.22 30.82 -0.44
C GLU A 213 -9.21 30.67 1.09
N LEU A 214 -8.81 29.50 1.59
CA LEU A 214 -8.61 29.23 3.03
C LEU A 214 -7.34 29.89 3.61
N GLY A 215 -6.54 30.55 2.76
CA GLY A 215 -5.37 31.34 3.15
C GLY A 215 -4.05 30.60 3.14
N ALA A 216 -3.96 29.44 2.49
CA ALA A 216 -2.68 28.75 2.25
C ALA A 216 -1.87 29.43 1.14
N GLU A 217 -0.55 29.33 1.23
CA GLU A 217 0.39 29.78 0.20
C GLU A 217 0.71 28.61 -0.74
N ILE A 218 0.37 28.75 -2.03
CA ILE A 218 0.66 27.72 -3.04
C ILE A 218 2.03 28.01 -3.64
N VAL A 219 2.95 27.03 -3.56
CA VAL A 219 4.34 27.15 -4.00
C VAL A 219 4.64 26.07 -5.03
N ASP A 220 5.16 26.44 -6.19
CA ASP A 220 5.65 25.45 -7.15
C ASP A 220 6.95 24.82 -6.63
N VAL A 221 7.01 23.49 -6.59
CA VAL A 221 8.21 22.73 -6.20
C VAL A 221 8.62 21.77 -7.31
N SER A 222 9.84 21.25 -7.25
CA SER A 222 10.36 20.28 -8.23
C SER A 222 10.77 18.98 -7.55
N LEU A 223 10.29 17.87 -8.10
CA LEU A 223 10.64 16.50 -7.74
C LEU A 223 11.22 15.78 -8.99
N PRO A 224 12.42 16.16 -9.46
CA PRO A 224 12.92 15.80 -10.79
C PRO A 224 13.15 14.30 -10.99
N HIS A 225 13.34 13.53 -9.92
CA HIS A 225 13.54 12.08 -9.98
C HIS A 225 12.25 11.28 -9.93
N THR A 226 11.07 11.92 -9.82
CA THR A 226 9.77 11.21 -9.77
C THR A 226 9.51 10.35 -11.00
N ARG A 227 10.03 10.74 -12.17
CA ARG A 227 9.93 9.95 -13.42
C ARG A 227 10.53 8.55 -13.30
N PHE A 228 11.42 8.33 -12.32
CA PHE A 228 12.04 7.03 -12.04
C PHE A 228 11.31 6.23 -10.96
N ALA A 229 10.26 6.77 -10.33
CA ALA A 229 9.59 6.15 -9.20
C ALA A 229 9.01 4.78 -9.55
N VAL A 230 8.38 4.64 -10.73
CA VAL A 230 7.83 3.35 -11.20
C VAL A 230 8.92 2.30 -11.32
N SER A 231 9.97 2.56 -12.10
CA SER A 231 11.04 1.58 -12.32
C SER A 231 11.83 1.28 -11.03
N CYS A 232 12.11 2.30 -10.21
CA CYS A 232 12.77 2.14 -8.92
C CYS A 232 11.95 1.25 -7.97
N TYR A 233 10.66 1.54 -7.83
CA TYR A 233 9.75 0.75 -7.00
C TYR A 233 9.68 -0.70 -7.45
N TYR A 234 9.42 -0.96 -8.73
CA TYR A 234 9.26 -2.34 -9.20
C TYR A 234 10.55 -3.16 -9.05
N LEU A 235 11.74 -2.56 -9.16
CA LEU A 235 12.98 -3.28 -8.88
C LEU A 235 13.16 -3.59 -7.38
N ILE A 236 12.83 -2.66 -6.49
CA ILE A 236 12.99 -2.86 -5.04
C ILE A 236 11.91 -3.82 -4.52
N ALA A 237 10.65 -3.54 -4.80
CA ALA A 237 9.53 -4.28 -4.26
C ALA A 237 9.51 -5.74 -4.73
N THR A 238 9.84 -6.01 -6.00
CA THR A 238 9.90 -7.39 -6.51
C THR A 238 11.09 -8.16 -5.95
N ALA A 239 12.27 -7.53 -5.82
CA ALA A 239 13.44 -8.13 -5.20
C ALA A 239 13.18 -8.52 -3.75
N GLU A 240 12.58 -7.64 -2.95
CA GLU A 240 12.23 -7.97 -1.58
C GLU A 240 11.14 -9.05 -1.50
N ALA A 241 10.15 -8.99 -2.38
CA ALA A 241 9.09 -9.99 -2.44
C ALA A 241 9.60 -11.40 -2.76
N SER A 242 10.56 -11.54 -3.69
CA SER A 242 11.11 -12.85 -4.05
C SER A 242 11.77 -13.54 -2.85
N SER A 243 12.41 -12.78 -1.97
CA SER A 243 12.97 -13.25 -0.70
C SER A 243 11.89 -13.48 0.36
N ASN A 244 11.01 -12.50 0.58
CA ASN A 244 9.97 -12.57 1.62
C ASN A 244 9.02 -13.75 1.44
N LEU A 245 8.64 -14.03 0.19
CA LEU A 245 7.74 -15.12 -0.18
C LEU A 245 8.45 -16.48 -0.33
N ALA A 246 9.77 -16.57 -0.16
CA ALA A 246 10.49 -17.84 -0.22
C ALA A 246 10.05 -18.82 0.89
N ARG A 247 9.52 -18.30 2.00
CA ARG A 247 9.05 -19.09 3.16
C ARG A 247 7.79 -19.93 2.91
N TYR A 248 7.03 -19.63 1.85
CA TYR A 248 5.79 -20.33 1.53
C TYR A 248 6.12 -21.52 0.64
N ASP A 249 6.21 -22.67 1.30
CA ASP A 249 6.80 -23.88 0.76
C ASP A 249 5.95 -25.13 1.07
N GLY A 250 4.84 -24.97 1.81
CA GLY A 250 3.94 -26.02 2.25
C GLY A 250 4.49 -26.90 3.37
N VAL A 251 5.68 -26.64 3.90
CA VAL A 251 6.33 -27.50 4.90
C VAL A 251 5.76 -27.26 6.29
N ARG A 252 5.79 -26.00 6.74
CA ARG A 252 5.40 -25.63 8.12
C ARG A 252 3.94 -25.21 8.24
N PHE A 253 3.38 -24.61 7.20
CA PHE A 253 2.03 -24.07 7.17
C PHE A 253 1.58 -23.79 5.73
N GLY A 254 0.30 -23.49 5.55
CA GLY A 254 -0.31 -23.26 4.25
C GLY A 254 -0.62 -24.57 3.51
N GLU A 255 -0.98 -24.43 2.24
CA GLU A 255 -1.25 -25.57 1.36
C GLU A 255 0.05 -26.32 1.01
N ARG A 256 -0.05 -27.65 0.88
CA ARG A 256 1.02 -28.50 0.36
C ARG A 256 0.52 -29.31 -0.82
N VAL A 257 1.28 -29.29 -1.89
CA VAL A 257 1.10 -30.19 -3.03
C VAL A 257 2.33 -31.10 -3.12
N ASP A 258 2.13 -32.39 -2.87
CA ASP A 258 3.19 -33.39 -2.96
C ASP A 258 2.89 -34.41 -4.08
N PRO A 259 3.56 -34.30 -5.25
CA PRO A 259 3.38 -35.25 -6.34
C PRO A 259 4.12 -36.59 -6.12
N GLY A 260 4.80 -36.80 -4.99
CA GLY A 260 5.51 -38.04 -4.67
C GLY A 260 6.84 -38.25 -5.39
N LYS A 261 7.43 -37.17 -5.93
CA LYS A 261 8.67 -37.21 -6.74
C LYS A 261 9.91 -36.63 -6.03
N GLY A 262 9.76 -36.26 -4.77
CA GLY A 262 10.82 -35.71 -3.93
C GLY A 262 10.63 -34.23 -3.60
N LEU A 263 11.57 -33.70 -2.82
CA LEU A 263 11.43 -32.38 -2.18
C LEU A 263 11.33 -31.23 -3.18
N ILE A 264 12.12 -31.26 -4.27
CA ILE A 264 12.13 -30.21 -5.29
C ILE A 264 10.78 -30.12 -6.00
N ASP A 265 10.20 -31.27 -6.34
CA ASP A 265 8.88 -31.33 -6.99
C ASP A 265 7.76 -30.88 -6.05
N MET A 266 7.84 -31.22 -4.76
CA MET A 266 6.89 -30.72 -3.75
C MET A 266 6.93 -29.18 -3.66
N TYR A 267 8.12 -28.57 -3.55
CA TYR A 267 8.25 -27.11 -3.52
C TYR A 267 7.74 -26.46 -4.81
N THR A 268 8.12 -27.02 -5.96
CA THR A 268 7.75 -26.49 -7.27
C THR A 268 6.24 -26.57 -7.48
N ALA A 269 5.63 -27.72 -7.19
CA ALA A 269 4.19 -27.92 -7.33
C ALA A 269 3.40 -27.02 -6.36
N THR A 270 3.80 -26.99 -5.09
CA THR A 270 3.12 -26.18 -4.05
C THR A 270 3.11 -24.69 -4.44
N ARG A 271 4.27 -24.14 -4.83
CA ARG A 271 4.37 -22.71 -5.19
C ARG A 271 3.68 -22.41 -6.52
N SER A 272 3.80 -23.29 -7.51
CA SER A 272 3.22 -23.06 -8.84
C SER A 272 1.69 -23.10 -8.83
N GLN A 273 1.09 -23.94 -7.97
CA GLN A 273 -0.36 -24.06 -7.83
C GLN A 273 -0.93 -23.11 -6.77
N GLY A 274 -0.12 -22.76 -5.76
CA GLY A 274 -0.52 -21.90 -4.65
C GLY A 274 -0.52 -20.41 -4.99
N PHE A 275 0.44 -19.93 -5.79
CA PHE A 275 0.53 -18.52 -6.19
C PHE A 275 -0.13 -18.25 -7.54
N GLY A 276 -0.87 -17.14 -7.62
CA GLY A 276 -1.37 -16.57 -8.86
C GLY A 276 -0.26 -15.97 -9.75
N ASP A 277 -0.65 -15.58 -10.96
CA ASP A 277 0.30 -15.22 -12.01
C ASP A 277 1.06 -13.93 -11.73
N GLU A 278 0.42 -12.93 -11.12
CA GLU A 278 1.10 -11.69 -10.75
C GLU A 278 2.15 -11.92 -9.66
N VAL A 279 1.82 -12.73 -8.65
CA VAL A 279 2.78 -13.08 -7.59
C VAL A 279 3.98 -13.83 -8.15
N LYS A 280 3.75 -14.84 -9.02
CA LYS A 280 4.81 -15.57 -9.71
C LYS A 280 5.67 -14.63 -10.58
N ARG A 281 5.05 -13.70 -11.32
CA ARG A 281 5.75 -12.71 -12.15
C ARG A 281 6.70 -11.86 -11.32
N ARG A 282 6.24 -11.35 -10.18
CA ARG A 282 7.08 -10.55 -9.26
C ARG A 282 8.19 -11.37 -8.61
N ILE A 283 7.94 -12.62 -8.22
CA ILE A 283 8.99 -13.52 -7.72
C ILE A 283 10.07 -13.74 -8.78
N MET A 284 9.70 -14.00 -10.04
CA MET A 284 10.64 -14.20 -11.14
C MET A 284 11.49 -12.95 -11.39
N LEU A 285 10.86 -11.78 -11.51
CA LEU A 285 11.56 -10.50 -11.71
C LEU A 285 12.51 -10.17 -10.54
N GLY A 286 12.05 -10.36 -9.30
CA GLY A 286 12.85 -10.11 -8.12
C GLY A 286 14.06 -11.04 -8.00
N THR A 287 13.86 -12.33 -8.30
CA THR A 287 14.96 -13.31 -8.30
C THR A 287 16.01 -12.96 -9.36
N TYR A 288 15.58 -12.51 -10.54
CA TYR A 288 16.48 -12.01 -11.58
C TYR A 288 17.23 -10.75 -11.13
N ALA A 289 16.54 -9.76 -10.57
CA ALA A 289 17.14 -8.50 -10.11
C ALA A 289 18.18 -8.70 -8.98
N LEU A 290 18.07 -9.78 -8.20
CA LEU A 290 19.00 -10.17 -7.15
C LEU A 290 20.08 -11.16 -7.60
N SER A 291 20.01 -11.67 -8.82
CA SER A 291 20.94 -12.70 -9.29
C SER A 291 22.36 -12.16 -9.50
N SER A 292 23.34 -13.04 -9.32
CA SER A 292 24.75 -12.71 -9.52
C SER A 292 24.99 -12.17 -10.94
N GLY A 293 25.73 -11.05 -11.05
CA GLY A 293 25.98 -10.34 -12.31
C GLY A 293 24.93 -9.26 -12.64
N TYR A 294 23.74 -9.32 -12.05
CA TYR A 294 22.65 -8.36 -12.29
C TYR A 294 22.34 -7.48 -11.08
N TYR A 295 22.70 -7.90 -9.87
CA TYR A 295 22.48 -7.18 -8.61
C TYR A 295 22.88 -5.69 -8.67
N ASP A 296 24.11 -5.40 -9.11
CA ASP A 296 24.64 -4.03 -9.14
C ASP A 296 23.90 -3.14 -10.16
N ALA A 297 23.52 -3.72 -11.30
CA ALA A 297 22.87 -3.04 -12.40
C ALA A 297 21.38 -2.73 -12.11
N TYR A 298 20.72 -3.59 -11.32
CA TYR A 298 19.30 -3.48 -11.02
C TYR A 298 19.02 -3.07 -9.57
N TYR A 299 19.16 -3.98 -8.61
CA TYR A 299 18.73 -3.72 -7.23
C TYR A 299 19.56 -2.60 -6.56
N LEU A 300 20.90 -2.67 -6.64
CA LEU A 300 21.75 -1.61 -6.07
C LEU A 300 21.53 -0.28 -6.77
N LYS A 301 21.34 -0.28 -8.10
CA LYS A 301 21.06 0.94 -8.86
C LYS A 301 19.73 1.54 -8.44
N ALA A 302 18.68 0.74 -8.26
CA ALA A 302 17.38 1.19 -7.79
C ALA A 302 17.48 1.79 -6.37
N GLN A 303 18.23 1.17 -5.46
CA GLN A 303 18.48 1.72 -4.13
C GLN A 303 19.19 3.08 -4.17
N LYS A 304 20.14 3.28 -5.10
CA LYS A 304 20.78 4.60 -5.31
C LYS A 304 19.79 5.64 -5.84
N VAL A 305 18.91 5.26 -6.77
CA VAL A 305 17.85 6.15 -7.29
C VAL A 305 16.82 6.49 -6.22
N ARG A 306 16.48 5.55 -5.34
CA ARG A 306 15.62 5.78 -4.17
C ARG A 306 16.18 6.90 -3.29
N THR A 307 17.50 6.94 -3.08
CA THR A 307 18.14 8.06 -2.35
C THR A 307 17.93 9.40 -3.05
N LEU A 308 18.00 9.45 -4.37
CA LEU A 308 17.74 10.69 -5.12
C LEU A 308 16.28 11.14 -4.95
N ILE A 309 15.32 10.22 -5.07
CA ILE A 309 13.89 10.52 -4.84
C ILE A 309 13.66 11.04 -3.43
N ARG A 310 14.29 10.43 -2.41
CA ARG A 310 14.20 10.91 -1.03
C ARG A 310 14.78 12.32 -0.88
N ASN A 311 15.90 12.61 -1.53
CA ASN A 311 16.53 13.92 -1.48
C ASN A 311 15.66 15.00 -2.13
N ASP A 312 14.88 14.67 -3.17
CA ASP A 312 13.93 15.61 -3.77
C ASP A 312 12.88 16.07 -2.74
N PHE A 313 12.27 15.14 -2.01
CA PHE A 313 11.32 15.47 -0.93
C PHE A 313 11.97 16.27 0.19
N LEU A 314 13.16 15.87 0.65
CA LEU A 314 13.89 16.60 1.70
C LEU A 314 14.23 18.03 1.26
N SER A 315 14.53 18.23 -0.03
CA SER A 315 14.81 19.55 -0.59
C SER A 315 13.53 20.39 -0.63
N ALA A 316 12.44 19.83 -1.16
CA ALA A 316 11.14 20.50 -1.23
C ALA A 316 10.59 20.88 0.17
N PHE A 317 10.71 20.01 1.17
CA PHE A 317 10.26 20.31 2.54
C PHE A 317 11.07 21.40 3.27
N ASN A 318 12.16 21.90 2.69
CA ASN A 318 12.78 23.13 3.20
C ASN A 318 12.00 24.39 2.78
N GLU A 319 11.14 24.28 1.77
CA GLU A 319 10.41 25.39 1.16
C GLU A 319 8.91 25.36 1.51
N VAL A 320 8.36 24.16 1.74
CA VAL A 320 6.92 23.93 1.95
C VAL A 320 6.65 23.04 3.16
N ASP A 321 5.46 23.18 3.74
CA ASP A 321 5.01 22.39 4.90
C ASP A 321 4.39 21.05 4.48
N CYS A 322 3.72 21.01 3.33
CA CYS A 322 3.20 19.79 2.74
C CYS A 322 3.25 19.85 1.20
N ILE A 323 3.06 18.71 0.55
CA ILE A 323 3.00 18.60 -0.92
C ILE A 323 1.63 18.05 -1.29
N LEU A 324 0.93 18.72 -2.20
CA LEU A 324 -0.37 18.32 -2.71
C LEU A 324 -0.21 17.70 -4.11
N THR A 325 -0.76 16.51 -4.29
CA THR A 325 -0.72 15.78 -5.57
C THR A 325 -2.06 15.12 -5.88
N PRO A 326 -2.37 14.85 -7.17
CA PRO A 326 -3.33 13.80 -7.49
C PRO A 326 -2.89 12.47 -6.83
N VAL A 327 -3.86 11.65 -6.46
CA VAL A 327 -3.58 10.32 -5.89
C VAL A 327 -3.45 9.26 -6.99
N ALA A 328 -4.31 9.34 -8.01
CA ALA A 328 -4.32 8.43 -9.15
C ALA A 328 -4.44 9.24 -10.47
N PRO A 329 -3.95 8.72 -11.60
CA PRO A 329 -4.00 9.43 -12.88
C PRO A 329 -5.36 9.47 -13.54
N THR A 330 -6.27 8.58 -13.14
CA THR A 330 -7.63 8.46 -13.67
C THR A 330 -8.62 8.21 -12.52
N PRO A 331 -9.93 8.42 -12.75
CA PRO A 331 -10.97 7.81 -11.92
C PRO A 331 -10.86 6.27 -11.90
N ALA A 332 -11.67 5.63 -11.07
CA ALA A 332 -11.76 4.17 -11.01
C ALA A 332 -12.16 3.59 -12.37
N PHE A 333 -11.31 2.74 -12.94
CA PHE A 333 -11.50 2.11 -14.25
C PHE A 333 -12.39 0.85 -14.16
N ALA A 334 -12.89 0.34 -15.29
CA ALA A 334 -13.74 -0.83 -15.29
C ALA A 334 -12.95 -2.11 -14.99
N LEU A 335 -13.62 -3.09 -14.40
CA LEU A 335 -13.06 -4.43 -14.18
C LEU A 335 -12.64 -5.04 -15.52
N GLY A 336 -11.41 -5.55 -15.59
CA GLY A 336 -10.83 -6.16 -16.79
C GLY A 336 -10.07 -5.20 -17.71
N ASP A 337 -10.23 -3.87 -17.57
CA ASP A 337 -9.67 -2.90 -18.54
C ASP A 337 -8.14 -2.97 -18.65
N LYS A 338 -7.46 -3.16 -17.51
CA LYS A 338 -6.00 -3.08 -17.40
C LYS A 338 -5.33 -4.44 -17.10
N THR A 339 -6.06 -5.55 -17.20
CA THR A 339 -5.51 -6.88 -16.84
C THR A 339 -4.67 -7.49 -17.96
N ALA A 340 -4.87 -7.06 -19.21
CA ALA A 340 -4.13 -7.57 -20.37
C ALA A 340 -2.69 -7.05 -20.47
N ASP A 341 -2.42 -5.84 -19.95
CA ASP A 341 -1.08 -5.23 -19.93
C ASP A 341 -0.68 -4.84 -18.49
N PRO A 342 0.22 -5.61 -17.84
CA PRO A 342 0.71 -5.29 -16.51
C PRO A 342 1.29 -3.87 -16.39
N LEU A 343 1.91 -3.34 -17.44
CA LEU A 343 2.50 -1.99 -17.39
C LEU A 343 1.44 -0.91 -17.23
N GLN A 344 0.27 -1.06 -17.86
CA GLN A 344 -0.84 -0.12 -17.67
C GLN A 344 -1.36 -0.15 -16.23
N MET A 345 -1.43 -1.33 -15.61
CA MET A 345 -1.79 -1.44 -14.20
C MET A 345 -0.77 -0.71 -13.33
N TYR A 346 0.53 -0.89 -13.58
CA TYR A 346 1.62 -0.31 -12.80
C TYR A 346 1.66 1.23 -12.85
N LEU A 347 1.25 1.81 -13.98
CA LEU A 347 1.14 3.26 -14.14
C LEU A 347 -0.01 3.87 -13.31
N SER A 348 -0.93 3.05 -12.80
CA SER A 348 -2.04 3.54 -11.95
C SER A 348 -1.55 4.09 -10.60
N ASP A 349 -0.34 3.70 -10.16
CA ASP A 349 0.25 4.11 -8.88
C ASP A 349 1.28 5.25 -9.04
N ILE A 350 1.43 5.83 -10.24
CA ILE A 350 2.55 6.74 -10.57
C ILE A 350 2.76 7.90 -9.57
N PHE A 351 1.69 8.41 -8.96
CA PHE A 351 1.75 9.51 -8.00
C PHE A 351 1.92 9.08 -6.54
N THR A 352 1.78 7.79 -6.22
CA THR A 352 1.86 7.29 -4.85
C THR A 352 3.20 6.67 -4.50
N LEU A 353 3.92 6.13 -5.49
CA LEU A 353 5.16 5.34 -5.29
C LEU A 353 6.30 6.13 -4.65
N SER A 354 6.47 7.38 -5.05
CA SER A 354 7.57 8.24 -4.61
C SER A 354 7.57 8.44 -3.09
N ALA A 355 6.39 8.53 -2.46
CA ALA A 355 6.24 8.64 -1.01
C ALA A 355 6.72 7.39 -0.26
N ASN A 356 6.42 6.18 -0.74
CA ASN A 356 6.93 4.94 -0.15
C ASN A 356 8.45 4.84 -0.30
N LEU A 357 8.97 5.21 -1.47
CA LEU A 357 10.41 5.25 -1.74
C LEU A 357 11.13 6.24 -0.81
N ALA A 358 10.53 7.40 -0.54
CA ALA A 358 11.07 8.39 0.39
C ALA A 358 10.84 8.02 1.88
N GLY A 359 9.90 7.13 2.18
CA GLY A 359 9.56 6.70 3.55
C GLY A 359 8.67 7.69 4.31
N ILE A 360 8.02 8.63 3.61
CA ILE A 360 7.22 9.72 4.19
C ILE A 360 5.75 9.36 4.34
#